data_AF-A0A087TI02-F1
#
_entry.id   AF-A0A087TI02-F1
#
_cell.length_a   1.000
_cell.length_b   1.000
_cell.length_c   1.000
_cell.angle_alpha   90.00
_cell.angle_beta   90.00
_cell.angle_gamma   90.00
#
_symmetry.space_group_name_H-M   'P 1'
#
loop_
_entity.id
_entity.type
_entity.pdbx_description
1 polymer ?
#
loop_
_entity_poly.entity_id
_entity_poly.type
_entity_poly.pdbx_seq_one_letter_code
_entity_poly.pdbx_strand_id
1 'polypeptide(L)'
;MSRIKQKLQELKALHDKNVTRPSLDDSLHEEKEIENVTQDITRMFHHCQKIIHQIRERSRGTTSREHQVSQNVLSSLVSSLQELSSKFHSAQSEHLRQLRSREEKAQQFFNSTYLSKSNEMSVFDSLQEESYNQSFLNGSDQQMMLESNTFMVEQREREIKQIVKSIAELNDIFKDLACMVADQGTVLDRIDYNLEQVQT
;
A
#
# COMPACT_ATOMS: atom_id res chain seq x y z
N MET A 1 10.66 -6.23 -14.35
CA MET A 1 9.20 -6.01 -14.27
C MET A 1 8.43 -7.26 -13.86
N SER A 2 8.66 -8.45 -14.44
CA SER A 2 7.95 -9.69 -14.03
C SER A 2 8.10 -10.03 -12.55
N ARG A 3 9.30 -9.82 -11.99
CA ARG A 3 9.54 -10.01 -10.55
C ARG A 3 8.79 -8.99 -9.66
N ILE A 4 8.52 -7.78 -10.16
CA ILE A 4 7.66 -6.80 -9.45
C ILE A 4 6.22 -7.33 -9.43
N LYS A 5 5.72 -7.87 -10.56
CA LYS A 5 4.39 -8.49 -10.63
C LYS A 5 4.25 -9.63 -9.61
N GLN A 6 5.25 -10.51 -9.51
CA GLN A 6 5.27 -11.61 -8.54
C GLN A 6 5.27 -11.10 -7.10
N LYS A 7 6.17 -10.15 -6.76
CA LYS A 7 6.23 -9.56 -5.43
C LYS A 7 4.95 -8.81 -5.05
N LEU A 8 4.27 -8.22 -6.03
CA LEU A 8 2.99 -7.56 -5.79
C LEU A 8 1.85 -8.56 -5.50
N GLN A 9 1.87 -9.73 -6.13
CA GLN A 9 0.94 -10.82 -5.78
C GLN A 9 1.20 -11.36 -4.38
N GLU A 10 2.48 -11.54 -4.03
CA GLU A 10 2.91 -11.93 -2.69
C GLU A 10 2.48 -10.90 -1.63
N LEU A 11 2.69 -9.61 -1.89
CA LEU A 11 2.24 -8.52 -1.02
C LEU A 11 0.72 -8.58 -0.79
N LYS A 12 -0.06 -8.78 -1.86
CA LYS A 12 -1.52 -8.89 -1.75
C LYS A 12 -1.94 -10.08 -0.88
N ALA A 13 -1.31 -11.24 -1.06
CA ALA A 13 -1.59 -12.41 -0.25
C ALA A 13 -1.25 -12.20 1.23
N LEU A 14 -0.14 -11.50 1.52
CA LEU A 14 0.24 -11.14 2.89
C LEU A 14 -0.75 -10.15 3.52
N HIS A 15 -1.21 -9.14 2.77
CA HIS A 15 -2.25 -8.21 3.22
C HIS A 15 -3.56 -8.94 3.59
N ASP A 16 -4.04 -9.82 2.71
CA ASP A 16 -5.25 -10.61 2.97
C ASP A 16 -5.08 -11.54 4.20
N LYS A 17 -3.89 -12.13 4.37
CA LYS A 17 -3.55 -12.96 5.54
C LYS A 17 -3.53 -12.16 6.84
N ASN A 18 -2.94 -10.96 6.84
CA ASN A 18 -2.84 -10.10 8.02
C ASN A 18 -4.21 -9.61 8.50
N VAL A 19 -5.10 -9.27 7.56
CA VAL A 19 -6.44 -8.76 7.88
C VAL A 19 -7.36 -9.85 8.44
N THR A 20 -7.24 -11.10 7.98
CA THR A 20 -8.17 -12.20 8.31
C THR A 20 -7.95 -12.87 9.66
N ARG A 21 -6.83 -12.62 10.35
CA ARG A 21 -6.48 -13.33 11.59
C ARG A 21 -6.82 -12.56 12.88
N PRO A 22 -7.37 -13.26 13.91
CA PRO A 22 -7.69 -12.69 15.22
C PRO A 22 -6.56 -12.77 16.28
N SER A 23 -5.41 -13.39 15.99
CA SER A 23 -4.32 -13.59 16.96
C SER A 23 -3.27 -12.46 16.92
N LEU A 24 -2.81 -12.03 18.10
CA LEU A 24 -1.82 -10.95 18.29
C LEU A 24 -0.35 -11.38 18.07
N ASP A 25 -0.03 -12.66 18.27
CA ASP A 25 1.37 -13.13 18.33
C ASP A 25 2.04 -13.28 16.94
N ASP A 26 1.26 -13.70 15.92
CA ASP A 26 1.76 -13.83 14.54
C ASP A 26 1.87 -12.48 13.79
N SER A 27 1.26 -11.42 14.33
CA SER A 27 1.13 -10.12 13.65
C SER A 27 2.46 -9.41 13.43
N LEU A 28 3.43 -9.56 14.34
CA LEU A 28 4.73 -8.86 14.25
C LEU A 28 5.62 -9.45 13.15
N HIS A 29 5.57 -10.76 12.96
CA HIS A 29 6.34 -11.41 11.89
C HIS A 29 5.78 -11.04 10.52
N GLU A 30 4.45 -11.10 10.39
CA GLU A 30 3.75 -10.82 9.13
C GLU A 30 3.87 -9.34 8.73
N GLU A 31 3.81 -8.41 9.69
CA GLU A 31 4.07 -6.99 9.42
C GLU A 31 5.50 -6.76 8.92
N LYS A 32 6.49 -7.43 9.52
CA LYS A 32 7.88 -7.35 9.06
C LYS A 32 8.04 -7.95 7.66
N GLU A 33 7.32 -9.02 7.33
CA GLU A 33 7.30 -9.58 5.98
C GLU A 33 6.69 -8.60 4.97
N ILE A 34 5.54 -7.98 5.31
CA ILE A 34 4.90 -6.93 4.49
C ILE A 34 5.85 -5.76 4.27
N GLU A 35 6.57 -5.31 5.31
CA GLU A 35 7.55 -4.25 5.22
C GLU A 35 8.70 -4.63 4.28
N ASN A 36 9.27 -5.83 4.43
CA ASN A 36 10.37 -6.30 3.58
C ASN A 36 9.95 -6.39 2.11
N VAL A 37 8.78 -6.96 1.83
CA VAL A 37 8.26 -7.05 0.45
C VAL A 37 7.97 -5.67 -0.12
N THR A 38 7.44 -4.75 0.69
CA THR A 38 7.21 -3.35 0.31
C THR A 38 8.52 -2.65 -0.05
N GLN A 39 9.55 -2.75 0.80
CA GLN A 39 10.87 -2.19 0.53
C GLN A 39 11.51 -2.79 -0.72
N ASP A 40 11.39 -4.10 -0.93
CA ASP A 40 11.91 -4.77 -2.12
C ASP A 40 11.24 -4.27 -3.39
N ILE A 41 9.91 -4.13 -3.40
CA ILE A 41 9.17 -3.56 -4.52
C ILE A 41 9.67 -2.15 -4.83
N THR A 42 9.83 -1.30 -3.81
CA THR A 42 10.34 0.07 -3.96
C THR A 42 11.77 0.09 -4.52
N ARG A 43 12.67 -0.76 -4.04
CA ARG A 43 14.04 -0.91 -4.60
C ARG A 43 14.00 -1.31 -6.06
N MET A 44 13.08 -2.21 -6.44
CA MET A 44 12.93 -2.64 -7.81
C MET A 44 12.41 -1.53 -8.73
N PHE A 45 11.51 -0.66 -8.26
CA PHE A 45 11.09 0.54 -8.99
C PHE A 45 12.26 1.49 -9.27
N HIS A 46 13.07 1.80 -8.25
CA HIS A 46 14.29 2.61 -8.42
C HIS A 46 15.29 1.97 -9.39
N HIS A 47 15.44 0.64 -9.34
CA HIS A 47 16.30 -0.07 -10.28
C HIS A 47 15.79 0.04 -11.72
N CYS A 48 14.48 -0.11 -11.94
CA CYS A 48 13.88 0.12 -13.25
C CYS A 48 14.06 1.55 -13.74
N GLN A 49 13.87 2.56 -12.88
CA GLN A 49 14.13 3.97 -13.19
C GLN A 49 15.59 4.18 -13.63
N LYS A 50 16.56 3.61 -12.90
CA LYS A 50 17.98 3.69 -13.26
C LYS A 50 18.27 3.08 -14.64
N ILE A 51 17.68 1.93 -14.96
CA ILE A 51 17.81 1.30 -16.28
C ILE A 51 17.21 2.18 -17.37
N ILE A 52 16.03 2.77 -17.14
CA ILE A 52 15.36 3.68 -18.09
C ILE A 52 16.27 4.89 -18.38
N HIS A 53 16.86 5.50 -17.36
CA HIS A 53 17.85 6.58 -17.53
C HIS A 53 19.08 6.13 -18.34
N GLN A 54 19.61 4.95 -18.06
CA GLN A 54 20.76 4.42 -18.80
C GLN A 54 20.46 4.18 -20.29
N ILE A 55 19.26 3.66 -20.61
CA ILE A 55 18.82 3.49 -22.00
C ILE A 55 18.70 4.85 -22.68
N ARG A 56 18.11 5.85 -22.00
CA ARG A 56 18.00 7.22 -22.52
C ARG A 56 19.37 7.82 -22.84
N GLU A 57 20.31 7.78 -21.91
CA GLU A 57 21.65 8.36 -22.12
C GLU A 57 22.40 7.67 -23.26
N ARG A 58 22.30 6.35 -23.39
CA ARG A 58 22.91 5.61 -24.50
C ARG A 58 22.27 5.93 -25.85
N SER A 59 20.98 6.25 -25.88
CA SER A 59 20.26 6.57 -27.13
C SER A 59 20.63 7.94 -27.72
N ARG A 60 21.32 8.83 -27.00
CA ARG A 60 21.68 10.17 -27.50
C ARG A 60 22.75 10.17 -28.60
N GLY A 61 23.55 9.11 -28.69
CA GLY A 61 24.64 8.99 -29.67
C GLY A 61 24.36 8.02 -30.82
N THR A 62 23.13 7.51 -30.94
CA THR A 62 22.77 6.49 -31.93
C THR A 62 22.27 7.10 -33.23
N THR A 63 22.17 6.28 -34.28
CA THR A 63 21.55 6.70 -35.54
C THR A 63 20.07 7.06 -35.37
N SER A 64 19.49 7.82 -36.31
CA SER A 64 18.09 8.28 -36.20
C SER A 64 17.08 7.13 -36.01
N ARG A 65 17.28 6.00 -36.70
CA ARG A 65 16.41 4.81 -36.57
C ARG A 65 16.58 4.12 -35.21
N GLU A 66 17.81 3.95 -34.75
CA GLU A 66 18.08 3.37 -33.42
C GLU A 66 17.55 4.26 -32.29
N HIS A 67 17.61 5.59 -32.48
CA HIS A 67 17.05 6.55 -31.55
C HIS A 67 15.52 6.38 -31.45
N GLN A 68 14.82 6.29 -32.58
CA GLN A 68 13.37 6.04 -32.61
C GLN A 68 12.97 4.72 -31.94
N VAL A 69 13.69 3.62 -32.23
CA VAL A 69 13.44 2.32 -31.58
C VAL A 69 13.64 2.44 -30.07
N SER A 70 14.72 3.08 -29.64
CA SER A 70 15.02 3.28 -28.21
C SER A 70 13.93 4.10 -27.52
N GLN A 71 13.41 5.15 -28.16
CA GLN A 71 12.29 5.93 -27.63
C GLN A 71 11.01 5.12 -27.49
N ASN A 72 10.67 4.27 -28.46
CA ASN A 72 9.49 3.42 -28.39
C ASN A 72 9.61 2.39 -27.25
N VAL A 73 10.80 1.81 -27.07
CA VAL A 73 11.10 0.92 -25.94
C VAL A 73 10.96 1.67 -24.61
N LEU A 74 11.53 2.88 -24.49
CA LEU A 74 11.41 3.71 -23.28
C LEU A 74 9.95 4.02 -22.94
N SER A 75 9.15 4.43 -23.92
CA SER A 75 7.72 4.73 -23.73
C SER A 75 6.93 3.51 -23.25
N SER A 76 7.17 2.33 -23.84
CA SER A 76 6.55 1.07 -23.42
C SER A 76 6.97 0.65 -22.01
N LEU A 77 8.26 0.83 -21.66
CA LEU A 77 8.79 0.52 -20.34
C LEU A 77 8.21 1.45 -19.25
N VAL A 78 8.14 2.75 -19.52
CA VAL A 78 7.56 3.72 -18.58
C VAL A 78 6.07 3.44 -18.37
N SER A 79 5.32 3.20 -19.45
CA SER A 79 3.89 2.84 -19.37
C SER A 79 3.67 1.57 -18.54
N SER A 80 4.48 0.54 -18.78
CA SER A 80 4.43 -0.71 -18.00
C SER A 80 4.78 -0.49 -16.52
N LEU A 81 5.75 0.38 -16.22
CA LEU A 81 6.14 0.70 -14.85
C LEU A 81 5.06 1.51 -14.13
N GLN A 82 4.38 2.42 -14.83
CA GLN A 82 3.25 3.19 -14.31
C GLN A 82 2.05 2.28 -13.98
N GLU A 83 1.74 1.31 -14.85
CA GLU A 83 0.71 0.31 -14.57
C GLU A 83 1.02 -0.49 -13.28
N LEU A 84 2.27 -0.92 -13.12
CA LEU A 84 2.70 -1.64 -11.92
C LEU A 84 2.62 -0.80 -10.65
N SER A 85 3.00 0.48 -10.73
CA SER A 85 2.86 1.39 -9.60
C SER A 85 1.41 1.65 -9.25
N SER A 86 0.52 1.84 -10.22
CA SER A 86 -0.90 2.00 -9.97
C SER A 86 -1.49 0.78 -9.23
N LYS A 87 -1.07 -0.44 -9.62
CA LYS A 87 -1.45 -1.67 -8.92
C LYS A 87 -0.87 -1.73 -7.50
N PHE A 88 0.37 -1.28 -7.29
CA PHE A 88 0.98 -1.19 -5.97
C PHE A 88 0.25 -0.19 -5.06
N HIS A 89 -0.04 1.02 -5.54
CA HIS A 89 -0.82 2.02 -4.80
C HIS A 89 -2.22 1.51 -4.44
N SER A 90 -2.89 0.83 -5.38
CA SER A 90 -4.20 0.23 -5.14
C SER A 90 -4.14 -0.83 -4.05
N ALA A 91 -3.14 -1.72 -4.09
CA ALA A 91 -2.95 -2.77 -3.08
C ALA A 91 -2.66 -2.19 -1.68
N GLN A 92 -1.83 -1.15 -1.59
CA GLN A 92 -1.53 -0.44 -0.34
C GLN A 92 -2.75 0.31 0.21
N SER A 93 -3.49 1.00 -0.65
CA SER A 93 -4.70 1.75 -0.25
C SER A 93 -5.82 0.82 0.22
N GLU A 94 -5.97 -0.32 -0.43
CA GLU A 94 -6.92 -1.37 -0.02
C GLU A 94 -6.58 -1.94 1.35
N HIS A 95 -5.30 -2.25 1.61
CA HIS A 95 -4.84 -2.72 2.90
C HIS A 95 -5.12 -1.72 4.03
N LEU A 96 -4.77 -0.45 3.81
CA LEU A 96 -5.07 0.63 4.74
C LEU A 96 -6.58 0.76 5.03
N ARG A 97 -7.43 0.64 4.00
CA ARG A 97 -8.88 0.67 4.16
C ARG A 97 -9.39 -0.49 5.01
N GLN A 98 -8.87 -1.70 4.78
CA GLN A 98 -9.23 -2.89 5.55
C GLN A 98 -8.79 -2.77 7.03
N LEU A 99 -7.58 -2.28 7.28
CA LEU A 99 -7.07 -2.04 8.63
C LEU A 99 -7.92 -1.03 9.42
N ARG A 100 -8.32 0.08 8.77
CA ARG A 100 -9.23 1.09 9.36
C ARG A 100 -10.61 0.52 9.63
N SER A 101 -11.21 -0.20 8.69
CA SER A 101 -12.55 -0.79 8.88
C SER A 101 -12.59 -1.80 10.04
N ARG A 102 -11.53 -2.59 10.23
CA ARG A 102 -11.40 -3.49 11.38
C ARG A 102 -11.33 -2.71 12.70
N GLU A 103 -10.67 -1.56 12.69
CA GLU A 103 -10.56 -0.67 13.85
C GLU A 103 -11.90 -0.05 14.23
N GLU A 104 -12.60 0.53 13.26
CA GLU A 104 -13.91 1.15 13.48
C GLU A 104 -14.87 0.12 14.09
N LYS A 105 -14.84 -1.13 13.61
CA LYS A 105 -15.61 -2.23 14.21
C LYS A 105 -15.17 -2.51 15.65
N ALA A 106 -13.86 -2.67 15.90
CA ALA A 106 -13.34 -2.92 17.25
C ALA A 106 -13.68 -1.79 18.24
N GLN A 107 -13.56 -0.53 17.81
CA GLN A 107 -13.92 0.65 18.59
C GLN A 107 -15.43 0.74 18.82
N GLN A 108 -16.27 0.39 17.84
CA GLN A 108 -17.72 0.33 18.05
C GLN A 108 -18.12 -0.76 19.04
N PHE A 109 -17.52 -1.94 18.99
CA PHE A 109 -17.73 -2.98 20.00
C PHE A 109 -17.32 -2.50 21.39
N PHE A 110 -16.17 -1.83 21.50
CA PHE A 110 -15.71 -1.24 22.75
C PHE A 110 -16.69 -0.17 23.24
N ASN A 111 -16.92 0.89 22.46
CA ASN A 111 -17.81 2.00 22.83
C ASN A 111 -19.24 1.55 23.14
N SER A 112 -19.80 0.58 22.41
CA SER A 112 -21.10 -0.02 22.72
C SER A 112 -21.08 -0.73 24.08
N THR A 113 -20.04 -1.54 24.34
CA THR A 113 -19.89 -2.26 25.62
C THR A 113 -19.70 -1.32 26.81
N TYR A 114 -19.02 -0.18 26.64
CA TYR A 114 -18.80 0.79 27.73
C TYR A 114 -19.95 1.80 27.90
N LEU A 115 -20.52 2.33 26.81
CA LEU A 115 -21.61 3.31 26.86
C LEU A 115 -22.97 2.69 27.22
N SER A 116 -23.25 1.45 26.77
CA SER A 116 -24.46 0.73 27.21
C SER A 116 -24.42 0.46 28.72
N LYS A 117 -23.23 0.27 29.30
CA LYS A 117 -23.01 0.06 30.73
C LYS A 117 -23.17 1.34 31.56
N SER A 118 -22.87 2.50 31.00
CA SER A 118 -23.11 3.79 31.67
C SER A 118 -24.59 4.18 31.69
N ASN A 119 -25.39 3.72 30.72
CA ASN A 119 -26.82 4.04 30.66
C ASN A 119 -27.69 3.07 31.48
N GLU A 120 -27.23 1.82 31.71
CA GLU A 120 -27.95 0.83 32.53
C GLU A 120 -27.66 0.92 34.04
N MET A 121 -26.68 1.74 34.48
CA MET A 121 -26.40 1.94 35.91
C MET A 121 -27.45 2.84 36.62
N SER A 122 -28.47 3.34 35.91
CA SER A 122 -29.53 4.18 36.51
C SER A 122 -30.91 3.52 36.64
N VAL A 123 -31.08 2.26 36.21
CA VAL A 123 -32.42 1.64 36.09
C VAL A 123 -32.63 0.36 36.91
N PHE A 124 -31.62 -0.17 37.61
CA PHE A 124 -31.77 -1.46 38.30
C PHE A 124 -31.51 -1.39 39.81
N ASP A 125 -32.36 -0.66 40.53
CA ASP A 125 -32.57 -0.82 41.98
C ASP A 125 -33.92 -1.50 42.25
N SER A 126 -34.18 -2.63 41.57
CA SER A 126 -35.36 -3.44 41.83
C SER A 126 -35.19 -4.85 41.28
N LEU A 127 -35.20 -5.82 42.20
CA LEU A 127 -35.46 -7.26 42.02
C LEU A 127 -34.23 -8.17 41.82
N GLN A 128 -33.64 -8.50 42.98
CA GLN A 128 -33.27 -9.82 43.50
C GLN A 128 -33.13 -11.02 42.53
N GLU A 129 -31.94 -11.64 42.64
CA GLU A 129 -31.60 -13.07 42.46
C GLU A 129 -32.01 -13.75 41.14
N GLU A 130 -31.04 -13.94 40.24
CA GLU A 130 -30.51 -15.28 39.89
C GLU A 130 -29.30 -15.16 38.92
N SER A 131 -28.14 -15.60 39.43
CA SER A 131 -27.21 -16.54 38.79
C SER A 131 -26.66 -16.34 37.36
N TYR A 132 -25.33 -16.24 37.32
CA TYR A 132 -24.38 -16.59 36.24
C TYR A 132 -24.19 -15.62 35.06
N ASN A 133 -23.35 -14.59 35.28
CA ASN A 133 -22.18 -14.21 34.44
C ASN A 133 -21.57 -12.85 34.85
N GLN A 134 -21.68 -12.49 36.12
CA GLN A 134 -21.22 -11.21 36.64
C GLN A 134 -19.80 -11.29 37.20
N SER A 135 -18.87 -11.95 36.48
CA SER A 135 -17.47 -12.00 36.85
C SER A 135 -16.69 -10.83 36.22
N PHE A 136 -16.67 -9.72 36.97
CA PHE A 136 -15.48 -8.92 37.27
C PHE A 136 -14.41 -8.77 36.15
N LEU A 137 -14.54 -7.74 35.31
CA LEU A 137 -13.36 -7.12 34.70
C LEU A 137 -12.73 -6.26 35.80
N ASN A 138 -11.58 -6.68 36.33
CA ASN A 138 -10.84 -5.90 37.33
C ASN A 138 -10.37 -4.58 36.71
N GLY A 139 -10.15 -3.54 37.53
CA GLY A 139 -9.48 -2.30 37.06
C GLY A 139 -8.10 -2.56 36.42
N SER A 140 -7.42 -3.64 36.81
CA SER A 140 -6.19 -4.13 36.18
C SER A 140 -6.42 -4.70 34.78
N ASP A 141 -7.53 -5.38 34.52
CA ASP A 141 -7.88 -5.91 33.20
C ASP A 141 -8.25 -4.76 32.24
N GLN A 142 -8.88 -3.71 32.78
CA GLN A 142 -9.21 -2.49 32.05
C GLN A 142 -7.94 -1.68 31.70
N GLN A 143 -6.99 -1.57 32.62
CA GLN A 143 -5.68 -0.93 32.40
C GLN A 143 -4.85 -1.69 31.36
N MET A 144 -4.77 -3.02 31.48
CA MET A 144 -4.04 -3.89 30.53
C MET A 144 -4.66 -3.83 29.12
N MET A 145 -5.98 -3.73 29.03
CA MET A 145 -6.66 -3.52 27.75
C MET A 145 -6.39 -2.14 27.13
N LEU A 146 -6.36 -1.07 27.93
CA LEU A 146 -6.02 0.28 27.46
C LEU A 146 -4.57 0.35 26.95
N GLU A 147 -3.64 -0.28 27.66
CA GLU A 147 -2.24 -0.39 27.24
C GLU A 147 -2.09 -1.21 25.95
N SER A 148 -2.80 -2.34 25.83
CA SER A 148 -2.84 -3.14 24.60
C SER A 148 -3.40 -2.37 23.41
N ASN A 149 -4.46 -1.58 23.62
CA ASN A 149 -5.05 -0.73 22.59
C ASN A 149 -4.06 0.36 22.14
N THR A 150 -3.39 1.03 23.09
CA THR A 150 -2.39 2.07 22.79
C THR A 150 -1.22 1.51 21.99
N PHE A 151 -0.71 0.33 22.37
CA PHE A 151 0.37 -0.34 21.64
C PHE A 151 -0.02 -0.67 20.18
N MET A 152 -1.25 -1.18 19.97
CA MET A 152 -1.76 -1.45 18.63
C MET A 152 -1.90 -0.19 17.77
N VAL A 153 -2.31 0.94 18.37
CA VAL A 153 -2.43 2.23 17.66
C VAL A 153 -1.05 2.73 17.22
N GLU A 154 -0.04 2.69 18.10
CA GLU A 154 1.31 3.14 17.76
C GLU A 154 1.97 2.30 16.66
N GLN A 155 1.80 0.98 16.69
CA GLN A 155 2.30 0.08 15.66
C GLN A 155 1.69 0.39 14.29
N ARG A 156 0.37 0.62 14.26
CA ARG A 156 -0.33 1.03 13.04
C ARG A 156 0.08 2.39 12.52
N GLU A 157 0.33 3.36 13.39
CA GLU A 157 0.85 4.66 12.93
C GLU A 157 2.18 4.51 12.20
N ARG A 158 3.05 3.62 12.67
CA ARG A 158 4.33 3.34 11.99
C ARG A 158 4.09 2.70 10.63
N GLU A 159 3.19 1.72 10.56
CA GLU A 159 2.83 1.05 9.31
C GLU A 159 2.25 2.04 8.27
N ILE A 160 1.28 2.87 8.68
CA ILE A 160 0.70 3.91 7.83
C ILE A 160 1.77 4.89 7.34
N LYS A 161 2.66 5.35 8.22
CA LYS A 161 3.77 6.24 7.85
C LYS A 161 4.67 5.60 6.80
N GLN A 162 4.97 4.31 6.93
CA GLN A 162 5.81 3.59 5.98
C GLN A 162 5.14 3.42 4.62
N ILE A 163 3.84 3.12 4.60
CA ILE A 163 3.06 3.03 3.36
C ILE A 163 3.04 4.39 2.67
N VAL A 164 2.69 5.46 3.38
CA VAL A 164 2.67 6.83 2.84
C VAL A 164 4.04 7.23 2.29
N LYS A 165 5.12 6.89 3.00
CA LYS A 165 6.49 7.13 2.52
C LYS A 165 6.77 6.40 1.21
N SER A 166 6.46 5.10 1.12
CA SER A 166 6.65 4.33 -0.12
C SER A 166 5.85 4.91 -1.30
N ILE A 167 4.64 5.42 -1.03
CA ILE A 167 3.76 6.05 -2.02
C ILE A 167 4.34 7.38 -2.50
N ALA A 168 4.88 8.19 -1.58
CA ALA A 168 5.52 9.46 -1.91
C ALA A 168 6.79 9.25 -2.75
N GLU A 169 7.64 8.31 -2.35
CA GLU A 169 8.86 7.94 -3.08
C GLU A 169 8.54 7.52 -4.52
N LEU A 170 7.53 6.67 -4.72
CA LEU A 170 7.13 6.27 -6.08
C LEU A 170 6.59 7.45 -6.90
N ASN A 171 5.82 8.35 -6.32
CA ASN A 171 5.34 9.55 -7.04
C ASN A 171 6.50 10.38 -7.59
N ASP A 172 7.60 10.52 -6.85
CA ASP A 172 8.75 11.27 -7.31
C ASP A 172 9.48 10.57 -8.46
N ILE A 173 9.55 9.23 -8.44
CA ILE A 173 10.00 8.43 -9.60
C ILE A 173 9.13 8.74 -10.83
N PHE A 174 7.81 8.72 -10.70
CA PHE A 174 6.92 8.92 -11.86
C PHE A 174 6.89 10.34 -12.38
N LYS A 175 7.07 11.36 -11.54
CA LYS A 175 7.25 12.74 -12.03
C LYS A 175 8.49 12.84 -12.92
N ASP A 176 9.61 12.26 -12.49
CA ASP A 176 10.85 12.21 -13.27
C ASP A 176 10.65 11.44 -14.59
N LEU A 177 10.05 10.25 -14.54
CA LEU A 177 9.76 9.45 -15.74
C LEU A 177 8.75 10.12 -16.69
N ALA A 178 7.74 10.82 -16.16
CA ALA A 178 6.72 11.52 -16.95
C ALA A 178 7.32 12.70 -17.71
N CYS A 179 8.18 13.49 -17.07
CA CYS A 179 8.95 14.54 -17.76
C CYS A 179 9.78 13.93 -18.90
N MET A 180 10.43 12.78 -18.67
CA MET A 180 11.19 12.11 -19.72
C MET A 180 10.35 11.65 -20.92
N VAL A 181 9.09 11.27 -20.72
CA VAL A 181 8.20 10.85 -21.82
C VAL A 181 7.58 12.07 -22.52
N ALA A 182 7.23 13.12 -21.77
CA ALA A 182 6.68 14.36 -22.31
C ALA A 182 7.66 15.08 -23.24
N ASP A 183 8.95 15.13 -22.87
CA ASP A 183 10.03 15.70 -23.69
C ASP A 183 10.22 14.95 -25.03
N GLN A 184 9.69 13.73 -25.19
CA GLN A 184 9.87 12.92 -26.40
C GLN A 184 8.74 13.13 -27.45
N GLY A 185 7.76 14.01 -27.20
CA GLY A 185 6.67 14.28 -28.14
C GLY A 185 5.53 13.25 -28.10
N THR A 186 4.30 13.73 -28.25
CA THR A 186 3.06 12.96 -28.17
C THR A 186 3.04 11.79 -29.15
N VAL A 187 2.59 10.63 -28.69
CA VAL A 187 2.43 9.38 -29.48
C VAL A 187 1.65 9.59 -30.78
N LEU A 188 0.77 10.60 -30.85
CA LEU A 188 0.00 10.97 -32.04
C LEU A 188 0.86 11.54 -33.19
N ASP A 189 1.84 12.42 -32.92
CA ASP A 189 2.78 12.92 -33.95
C ASP A 189 3.59 11.79 -34.59
N ARG A 190 3.75 10.67 -33.88
CA ARG A 190 4.62 9.56 -34.28
C ARG A 190 3.94 8.59 -35.25
N ILE A 191 2.62 8.45 -35.24
CA ILE A 191 1.93 7.59 -36.22
C ILE A 191 1.92 8.28 -37.58
N ASP A 192 1.58 9.57 -37.61
CA ASP A 192 1.58 10.38 -38.83
C ASP A 192 2.99 10.51 -39.41
N TYR A 193 4.00 10.79 -38.58
CA TYR A 193 5.40 10.87 -39.03
C TYR A 193 5.98 9.53 -39.55
N ASN A 194 5.64 8.40 -38.92
CA ASN A 194 6.10 7.08 -39.39
C ASN A 194 5.39 6.64 -40.67
N LEU A 195 4.13 7.03 -40.88
CA LEU A 195 3.42 6.79 -42.14
C LEU A 195 4.04 7.60 -43.30
N GLU A 196 4.41 8.85 -43.06
CA GLU A 196 5.07 9.70 -44.06
C GLU A 196 6.48 9.20 -44.43
N GLN A 197 7.26 8.69 -43.47
CA GLN A 197 8.60 8.16 -43.75
C GLN A 197 8.63 6.77 -44.41
N VAL A 198 7.55 5.99 -44.36
CA VAL A 198 7.47 4.68 -45.04
C VAL A 198 7.00 4.81 -46.49
N GLN A 199 6.40 5.94 -46.87
CA GLN A 199 5.99 6.22 -48.25
C GLN A 199 7.06 6.85 -49.15
N THR A 200 8.28 7.07 -48.64
CA THR A 200 9.42 7.58 -49.43
C THR A 200 10.54 6.55 -49.50
#